data_AF-A0A7S1DE86-F1
#
_entry.id   AF-A0A7S1DE86-F1
#
_cell.length_a   1.000
_cell.length_b   1.000
_cell.length_c   1.000
_cell.angle_alpha   90.00
_cell.angle_beta   90.00
_cell.angle_gamma   90.00
#
_symmetry.space_group_name_H-M   'P 1'
#
loop_
_entity.id
_entity.type
_entity.pdbx_description
1 polymer ?
#
loop_
_entity_poly.entity_id
_entity_poly.type
_entity_poly.pdbx_seq_one_letter_code
_entity_poly.pdbx_strand_id
1 'polypeptide(L)'
;VEVCLGHYAASGIGHPRANRPPPSIRGFLIELTDTRVNSLSKSSNLDDKHINALLPCPAHYKLAWSKTSGDSKVFVWRGVPPSQDFAALGMVCTTSPEEPSPSEMRCVPHAWLVPSAAETAMLWDDAGTGGRKG
;
A
#
# COMPACT_ATOMS: atom_id res chain seq x y z
N VAL A 1 2.44 -2.57 -16.30
CA VAL A 1 2.14 -3.30 -15.05
C VAL A 1 2.01 -2.28 -13.94
N GLU A 2 0.83 -2.17 -13.36
CA GLU A 2 0.58 -1.28 -12.23
C GLU A 2 1.09 -1.92 -10.92
N VAL A 3 1.69 -1.10 -10.07
CA VAL A 3 2.29 -1.54 -8.81
C VAL A 3 1.61 -0.82 -7.64
N CYS A 4 0.95 -1.60 -6.78
CA CYS A 4 0.39 -1.11 -5.54
C CYS A 4 1.47 -1.00 -4.46
N LEU A 5 1.59 0.15 -3.80
CA LEU A 5 2.52 0.39 -2.68
C LEU A 5 1.80 0.50 -1.32
N GLY A 6 0.48 0.37 -1.31
CA GLY A 6 -0.39 0.55 -0.15
C GLY A 6 -1.57 1.46 -0.44
N HIS A 7 -2.41 1.65 0.56
CA HIS A 7 -3.62 2.46 0.47
C HIS A 7 -3.33 3.96 0.66
N TYR A 8 -4.07 4.80 -0.07
CA TYR A 8 -4.13 6.24 0.18
C TYR A 8 -5.18 6.56 1.25
N ALA A 9 -4.82 7.43 2.18
CA ALA A 9 -5.75 7.98 3.16
C ALA A 9 -6.39 9.28 2.65
N ALA A 10 -7.65 9.48 3.03
CA ALA A 10 -8.48 10.62 2.66
C ALA A 10 -9.15 11.20 3.91
N SER A 11 -9.20 12.52 4.04
CA SER A 11 -10.11 13.15 5.00
C SER A 11 -11.56 13.01 4.54
N GLY A 12 -12.48 12.73 5.47
CA GLY A 12 -13.92 12.70 5.23
C GLY A 12 -14.60 11.45 5.79
N ILE A 13 -15.94 11.47 5.82
CA ILE A 13 -16.77 10.35 6.30
C ILE A 13 -17.59 9.82 5.12
N GLY A 14 -17.61 8.50 4.94
CA GLY A 14 -18.53 7.81 4.03
C GLY A 14 -17.90 6.60 3.32
N HIS A 15 -18.67 5.95 2.45
CA HIS A 15 -18.25 4.73 1.78
C HIS A 15 -17.20 5.01 0.70
N PRO A 16 -16.02 4.37 0.73
CA PRO A 16 -14.96 4.57 -0.28
C PRO A 16 -15.41 4.31 -1.72
N ARG A 17 -16.44 3.47 -1.93
CA ARG A 17 -17.03 3.19 -3.25
C ARG A 17 -18.04 4.22 -3.71
N ALA A 18 -18.70 4.93 -2.80
CA ALA A 18 -19.68 5.97 -3.10
C ALA A 18 -19.05 7.37 -3.12
N ASN A 19 -17.95 7.54 -2.40
CA ASN A 19 -17.16 8.76 -2.37
C ASN A 19 -16.05 8.64 -3.41
N ARG A 20 -16.10 9.49 -4.45
CA ARG A 20 -14.89 9.77 -5.22
C ARG A 20 -13.82 10.26 -4.22
N PRO A 21 -12.54 9.85 -4.37
CA PRO A 21 -11.46 10.47 -3.61
C PRO A 21 -11.64 12.00 -3.69
N PRO A 22 -11.58 12.72 -2.56
CA PRO A 22 -11.75 14.17 -2.61
C PRO A 22 -10.77 14.76 -3.64
N PRO A 23 -11.13 15.84 -4.37
CA PRO A 23 -10.27 16.40 -5.42
C PRO A 23 -8.87 16.83 -4.93
N SER A 24 -8.70 16.98 -3.61
CA SER A 24 -7.42 17.24 -2.96
C SER A 24 -6.45 16.04 -2.97
N ILE A 25 -6.95 14.81 -3.15
CA ILE A 25 -6.09 13.62 -3.25
C ILE A 25 -5.53 13.53 -4.65
N ARG A 26 -4.23 13.78 -4.75
CA ARG A 26 -3.42 13.40 -5.91
C ARG A 26 -2.76 12.06 -5.61
N GLY A 27 -3.47 10.98 -5.92
CA GLY A 27 -2.89 9.64 -5.88
C GLY A 27 -1.91 9.47 -7.04
N PHE A 28 -0.72 9.00 -6.73
CA PHE A 28 0.26 8.55 -7.72
C PHE A 28 0.35 7.03 -7.70
N LEU A 29 0.51 6.43 -8.87
CA LEU A 29 0.79 5.00 -9.02
C LEU A 29 2.15 4.82 -9.69
N ILE A 30 2.84 3.73 -9.35
CA ILE A 30 4.02 3.31 -10.10
C ILE A 30 3.55 2.39 -11.22
N GLU A 31 3.89 2.75 -12.45
CA GLU A 31 3.66 1.91 -13.62
C GLU A 31 5.00 1.49 -14.21
N LEU A 32 5.15 0.18 -14.45
CA LEU A 32 6.25 -0.36 -15.22
C LEU A 32 5.80 -0.66 -16.64
N THR A 33 6.52 -0.08 -17.60
CA THR A 33 6.23 -0.20 -19.04
C THR A 33 7.48 -0.68 -19.77
N ASP A 34 7.33 -1.75 -20.55
CA ASP A 34 8.38 -2.23 -21.45
C ASP A 34 8.19 -1.55 -22.81
N THR A 35 9.06 -0.59 -23.11
CA THR A 35 9.01 0.22 -24.32
C THR A 35 9.39 -0.56 -25.60
N ARG A 36 9.85 -1.81 -25.48
CA ARG A 36 10.22 -2.66 -26.62
C ARG A 36 9.06 -3.45 -27.19
N VAL A 37 7.94 -3.52 -26.49
CA VAL A 37 6.73 -4.23 -26.93
C VAL A 37 5.57 -3.25 -27.05
N ASN A 38 4.62 -3.57 -27.92
CA ASN A 38 3.36 -2.82 -27.99
C ASN A 38 2.36 -3.35 -26.94
N SER A 39 1.28 -2.61 -26.72
CA SER A 39 0.25 -2.93 -25.72
C SER A 39 -0.48 -4.25 -25.94
N LEU A 40 -0.40 -4.83 -27.15
CA LEU A 40 -1.03 -6.10 -27.51
C LEU A 40 -0.15 -7.31 -27.23
N SER A 41 1.12 -7.11 -26.88
CA SER A 41 2.10 -8.19 -26.70
C SER A 41 2.53 -8.29 -25.24
N LYS A 42 2.64 -9.52 -24.72
CA LYS A 42 3.18 -9.75 -23.37
C LYS A 42 4.69 -9.47 -23.36
N SER A 43 5.14 -8.60 -22.46
CA SER A 43 6.56 -8.40 -22.21
C SER A 43 7.16 -9.59 -21.46
N SER A 44 8.31 -10.09 -21.91
CA SER A 44 9.12 -11.05 -21.15
C SER A 44 9.92 -10.41 -20.02
N ASN A 45 10.10 -9.08 -20.04
CA ASN A 45 10.82 -8.33 -19.00
C ASN A 45 9.92 -7.91 -17.82
N LEU A 46 8.60 -8.05 -17.98
CA LEU A 46 7.60 -7.71 -16.96
C LEU A 46 6.79 -8.94 -16.52
N ASP A 47 7.39 -10.13 -16.59
CA ASP A 47 6.81 -11.33 -15.98
C ASP A 47 6.96 -11.32 -14.44
N ASP A 48 6.27 -12.23 -13.76
CA ASP A 48 6.26 -12.26 -12.30
C ASP A 48 7.65 -12.43 -11.69
N LYS A 49 8.57 -13.14 -12.38
CA LYS A 49 9.93 -13.34 -11.90
C LYS A 49 10.71 -12.03 -11.89
N HIS A 50 10.66 -11.28 -12.98
CA HIS A 50 11.35 -9.99 -13.08
C HIS A 50 10.71 -8.95 -12.17
N ILE A 51 9.38 -8.91 -12.10
CA ILE A 51 8.66 -8.00 -11.20
C ILE A 51 9.00 -8.32 -9.75
N ASN A 52 9.02 -9.59 -9.34
CA ASN A 52 9.37 -9.96 -7.97
C ASN A 52 10.85 -9.70 -7.65
N ALA A 53 11.75 -9.73 -8.64
CA ALA A 53 13.15 -9.36 -8.42
C ALA A 53 13.33 -7.85 -8.22
N LEU A 54 12.56 -7.02 -8.93
CA LEU A 54 12.66 -5.56 -8.86
C LEU A 54 11.80 -4.95 -7.74
N LEU A 55 10.60 -5.49 -7.54
CA LEU A 55 9.54 -4.99 -6.67
C LEU A 55 8.89 -6.19 -5.95
N PRO A 56 9.63 -6.86 -5.05
CA PRO A 56 9.14 -8.05 -4.36
C PRO A 56 7.91 -7.76 -3.50
N CYS A 57 7.09 -8.78 -3.27
CA CYS A 57 6.08 -8.72 -2.22
C CYS A 57 6.76 -8.60 -0.82
N PRO A 58 6.06 -8.01 0.17
CA PRO A 58 6.47 -8.12 1.57
C PRO A 58 6.66 -9.59 1.98
N ALA A 59 7.61 -9.85 2.88
CA ALA A 59 7.82 -11.20 3.42
C ALA A 59 6.68 -11.63 4.35
N HIS A 60 6.11 -10.67 5.06
CA HIS A 60 4.89 -10.77 5.87
C HIS A 60 4.40 -9.35 6.19
N TYR A 61 3.27 -9.24 6.85
CA TYR A 61 2.74 -8.02 7.41
C TYR A 61 2.75 -8.07 8.94
N LYS A 62 3.01 -6.91 9.54
CA LYS A 62 2.83 -6.70 10.98
C LYS A 62 1.61 -5.83 11.20
N LEU A 63 0.72 -6.24 12.11
CA LEU A 63 -0.39 -5.40 12.52
C LEU A 63 0.18 -4.12 13.15
N ALA A 64 -0.20 -2.97 12.60
CA ALA A 64 0.21 -1.66 13.13
C ALA A 64 -0.84 -1.13 14.11
N TRP A 65 -2.12 -1.29 13.75
CA TRP A 65 -3.25 -0.84 14.56
C TRP A 65 -4.51 -1.61 14.18
N SER A 66 -5.44 -1.77 15.11
CA SER A 66 -6.76 -2.32 14.82
C SER A 66 -7.87 -1.72 15.67
N LYS A 67 -9.07 -1.76 15.12
CA LYS A 67 -10.33 -1.53 15.84
C LYS A 67 -11.29 -2.66 15.53
N THR A 68 -11.71 -3.34 16.58
CA THR A 68 -12.59 -4.51 16.50
C THR A 68 -14.00 -4.25 17.05
N SER A 69 -14.25 -3.02 17.53
CA SER A 69 -15.54 -2.55 18.03
C SER A 69 -16.35 -1.85 16.94
N GLY A 70 -17.68 -1.94 17.05
CA GLY A 70 -18.63 -1.40 16.07
C GLY A 70 -18.90 -2.35 14.90
N ASP A 71 -19.73 -1.90 13.96
CA ASP A 71 -20.25 -2.72 12.86
C ASP A 71 -19.18 -3.09 11.82
N SER A 72 -18.16 -2.25 11.66
CA SER A 72 -17.05 -2.47 10.75
C SER A 72 -15.73 -2.51 11.51
N LYS A 73 -15.05 -3.66 11.41
CA LYS A 73 -13.71 -3.86 11.95
C LYS A 73 -12.68 -3.34 10.96
N VAL A 74 -11.59 -2.80 11.46
CA VAL A 74 -10.48 -2.29 10.64
C VAL A 74 -9.17 -2.78 11.23
N PHE A 75 -8.32 -3.34 10.37
CA PHE A 75 -6.97 -3.78 10.69
C PHE A 75 -6.01 -3.09 9.72
N VAL A 76 -5.01 -2.42 10.27
CA VAL A 76 -4.01 -1.66 9.50
C VAL A 76 -2.69 -2.41 9.60
N TRP A 77 -2.15 -2.80 8.45
CA TRP A 77 -1.01 -3.70 8.32
C TRP A 77 0.17 -2.98 7.69
N ARG A 78 1.32 -3.07 8.34
CA ARG A 78 2.59 -2.61 7.80
C ARG A 78 3.30 -3.76 7.10
N GLY A 79 3.62 -3.58 5.82
CA GLY A 79 4.45 -4.54 5.08
C GLY A 79 5.86 -4.61 5.67
N VAL A 80 6.36 -5.83 5.88
CA VAL A 80 7.76 -6.08 6.25
C VAL A 80 8.53 -6.44 5.00
N PRO A 81 9.52 -5.63 4.57
CA PRO A 81 10.27 -5.91 3.36
C PRO A 81 11.07 -7.22 3.48
N PRO A 82 11.35 -7.89 2.36
CA PRO A 82 12.03 -9.19 2.37
C PRO A 82 13.51 -9.13 2.72
N SER A 83 14.18 -7.99 2.49
CA SER A 83 15.56 -7.74 2.90
C SER A 83 15.76 -6.26 3.22
N GLN A 84 16.97 -5.89 3.66
CA GLN A 84 17.37 -4.51 3.90
C GLN A 84 17.55 -3.69 2.61
N ASP A 85 17.54 -4.33 1.44
CA ASP A 85 17.68 -3.65 0.14
C ASP A 85 16.35 -3.04 -0.34
N PHE A 86 15.25 -3.38 0.32
CA PHE A 86 13.89 -2.96 -0.04
C PHE A 86 13.19 -2.26 1.13
N ALA A 87 12.23 -1.40 0.80
CA ALA A 87 11.34 -0.76 1.76
C ALA A 87 9.87 -0.97 1.38
N ALA A 88 9.01 -1.05 2.39
CA ALA A 88 7.57 -0.91 2.23
C ALA A 88 7.17 0.55 2.50
N LEU A 89 6.59 1.24 1.51
CA LEU A 89 6.26 2.67 1.64
C LEU A 89 4.89 2.94 2.26
N GLY A 90 3.93 2.03 2.09
CA GLY A 90 2.56 2.20 2.57
C GLY A 90 2.12 1.14 3.56
N MET A 91 0.83 1.21 3.90
CA MET A 91 0.13 0.22 4.72
C MET A 91 -1.09 -0.32 3.96
N VAL A 92 -1.55 -1.49 4.37
CA VAL A 92 -2.75 -2.15 3.84
C VAL A 92 -3.82 -2.16 4.90
N CYS A 93 -5.06 -1.81 4.55
CA CYS A 93 -6.20 -1.86 5.45
C CYS A 93 -7.11 -3.03 5.08
N THR A 94 -7.51 -3.84 6.05
CA THR A 94 -8.44 -4.96 5.86
C THR A 94 -9.59 -4.90 6.88
N THR A 95 -10.64 -5.69 6.63
CA THR A 95 -11.76 -5.89 7.57
C THR A 95 -11.70 -7.25 8.27
N SER A 96 -10.71 -8.09 7.93
CA SER A 96 -10.42 -9.38 8.57
C SER A 96 -9.20 -9.27 9.49
N PRO A 97 -9.18 -9.96 10.65
CA PRO A 97 -7.99 -10.08 11.49
C PRO A 97 -6.88 -10.94 10.87
N GLU A 98 -7.16 -11.65 9.78
CA GLU A 98 -6.15 -12.42 9.06
C GLU A 98 -5.17 -11.51 8.32
N GLU A 99 -3.92 -11.96 8.25
CA GLU A 99 -2.89 -11.27 7.50
C GLU A 99 -3.30 -11.12 6.02
N PRO A 100 -3.14 -9.94 5.40
CA PRO A 100 -3.46 -9.75 4.00
C PRO A 100 -2.56 -10.60 3.09
N SER A 101 -3.02 -10.83 1.86
CA SER A 101 -2.19 -11.49 0.85
C SER A 101 -0.87 -10.72 0.63
N PRO A 102 0.27 -11.40 0.47
CA PRO A 102 1.52 -10.77 0.05
C PRO A 102 1.39 -9.95 -1.22
N SER A 103 0.41 -10.25 -2.09
CA SER A 103 0.16 -9.52 -3.34
C SER A 103 -0.57 -8.18 -3.17
N GLU A 104 -1.07 -7.83 -1.98
CA GLU A 104 -1.81 -6.58 -1.74
C GLU A 104 -0.96 -5.31 -1.94
N MET A 105 0.36 -5.43 -1.75
CA MET A 105 1.31 -4.36 -2.06
C MET A 105 2.68 -4.94 -2.44
N ARG A 106 3.55 -4.11 -2.99
CA ARG A 106 4.95 -4.43 -3.28
C ARG A 106 5.89 -3.52 -2.51
N CYS A 107 7.08 -4.03 -2.23
CA CYS A 107 8.21 -3.27 -1.73
C CYS A 107 9.00 -2.65 -2.89
N VAL A 108 9.74 -1.59 -2.59
CA VAL A 108 10.55 -0.84 -3.57
C VAL A 108 12.03 -0.88 -3.18
N PRO A 109 12.96 -0.91 -4.15
CA PRO A 109 14.38 -0.84 -3.85
C PRO A 109 14.74 0.45 -3.13
N HIS A 110 15.59 0.36 -2.11
CA HIS A 110 16.12 1.55 -1.44
C HIS A 110 16.85 2.50 -2.39
N ALA A 111 17.47 1.97 -3.45
CA ALA A 111 18.12 2.76 -4.49
C ALA A 111 17.15 3.70 -5.25
N TRP A 112 15.83 3.47 -5.19
CA TRP A 112 14.83 4.33 -5.82
C TRP A 112 14.27 5.37 -4.85
N LEU A 113 14.67 5.31 -3.59
CA LEU A 113 14.11 6.13 -2.53
C LEU A 113 15.01 7.28 -2.17
N VAL A 114 14.37 8.39 -1.85
CA VAL A 114 14.97 9.53 -1.16
C VAL A 114 14.18 9.79 0.12
N PRO A 115 14.84 10.21 1.21
CA PRO A 115 14.12 10.65 2.40
C PRO A 115 13.11 11.74 2.04
N SER A 116 11.88 11.60 2.55
CA SER A 116 10.86 12.63 2.35
C SER A 116 11.25 13.89 3.10
N ALA A 117 11.28 15.02 2.39
CA ALA A 117 11.39 16.36 2.99
C ALA A 117 10.02 16.99 3.29
N ALA A 118 8.92 16.31 2.94
CA ALA A 118 7.57 16.82 3.16
C ALA A 118 7.19 16.73 4.63
N GLU A 119 6.60 17.81 5.16
CA GLU A 119 5.98 17.78 6.49
C GLU A 119 4.75 16.86 6.47
N THR A 120 4.65 15.99 7.46
CA THR A 120 3.51 15.07 7.60
C THR A 120 2.35 15.79 8.27
N ALA A 121 1.21 15.86 7.60
CA ALA A 121 -0.04 16.30 8.20
C ALA A 121 -0.82 15.11 8.78
N MET A 122 -1.35 15.25 10.00
CA MET A 122 -2.24 14.26 10.58
C MET A 122 -3.60 14.32 9.89
N LEU A 123 -3.95 13.25 9.16
CA LEU A 123 -5.23 13.16 8.45
C LEU A 123 -6.37 12.59 9.31
N TRP A 124 -6.02 11.70 10.24
CA TRP A 124 -6.97 10.97 11.07
C TRP A 124 -6.27 10.45 12.33
N ASP A 125 -7.01 10.42 13.44
CA ASP A 125 -6.66 9.75 14.68
C ASP A 125 -7.84 8.91 15.20
N ASP A 126 -7.60 8.05 16.18
CA ASP A 126 -8.63 7.20 16.79
C ASP A 126 -9.38 7.89 17.93
N ALA A 127 -9.28 9.23 18.05
CA ALA A 127 -9.95 9.97 19.12
C ALA A 127 -11.47 9.75 19.07
N GLY A 128 -12.06 9.46 20.23
CA GLY A 128 -13.49 9.19 20.37
C GLY A 128 -13.99 7.85 19.81
N THR A 129 -13.15 7.09 19.08
CA THR A 129 -13.52 5.77 18.55
C THR A 129 -12.72 4.62 19.13
N GLY A 130 -11.54 4.92 19.67
CA GLY A 130 -10.61 3.97 20.28
C GLY A 130 -10.01 3.00 19.26
N GLY A 131 -9.21 2.09 19.78
CA GLY A 131 -8.44 1.14 18.98
C GLY A 131 -7.32 0.56 19.82
N ARG A 132 -6.52 -0.32 19.21
CA ARG A 132 -5.35 -0.90 19.86
C ARG A 132 -4.18 -0.92 18.90
N LYS A 133 -3.02 -0.49 19.41
CA LYS A 133 -1.74 -0.70 18.75
C LYS A 133 -1.49 -2.21 18.59
N GLY A 134 -0.99 -2.60 17.42
CA GLY A 134 -0.59 -3.98 17.10
C GLY A 134 0.78 -4.36 17.66
#